data_AF-N1JE59-F1
#
_entry.id   AF-N1JE59-F1
#
_cell.length_a   1.000
_cell.length_b   1.000
_cell.length_c   1.000
_cell.angle_alpha   90.00
_cell.angle_beta   90.00
_cell.angle_gamma   90.00
#
_symmetry.space_group_name_H-M   'P 1'
#
loop_
_entity.id
_entity.type
_entity.pdbx_description
1 polymer ?
#
loop_
_entity_poly.entity_id
_entity_poly.type
_entity_poly.pdbx_seq_one_letter_code
_entity_poly.pdbx_strand_id
1 'polypeptide(L)'
;GRIEVLEWWKMSPTLLSKDYNSEAIDGASKMGFIHVLEWWRRSNLPLKYTETALEQASSRGNISVLEWWKHANAQQDFCHTLECEIPSRDEKDSAYTYDSVEVQRTLPLLPGKSLLTAAQNNQPLVLRWWDNSRILISHSEAVAKIASEHGYVDVLDTWLELKGEKLSFDSKILIGPTKNGHVNVLQWWKNFSRGIDGRPSRKVEYKTCDIEEALEDCIRNEKIASEVRIWWTQNGLNLGLQAREWTRTKVL
;
A
#
# COMPACT_ATOMS: atom_id res chain seq x y z
N GLY A 1 20.26 -1.39 -10.29
CA GLY A 1 20.81 -0.19 -9.63
C GLY A 1 22.04 0.42 -10.31
N ARG A 2 22.55 -0.10 -11.44
CA ARG A 2 23.72 0.47 -12.12
C ARG A 2 23.28 1.26 -13.36
N ILE A 3 23.34 2.59 -13.28
CA ILE A 3 22.94 3.46 -14.39
C ILE A 3 23.95 3.44 -15.54
N GLU A 4 25.23 3.13 -15.27
CA GLU A 4 26.28 3.01 -16.30
C GLU A 4 25.93 1.94 -17.34
N VAL A 5 25.31 0.83 -16.91
CA VAL A 5 24.85 -0.23 -17.80
C VAL A 5 23.68 0.25 -18.66
N LEU A 6 22.80 1.08 -18.11
CA LEU A 6 21.69 1.69 -18.85
C LEU A 6 22.20 2.71 -19.87
N GLU A 7 23.20 3.50 -19.51
CA GLU A 7 23.85 4.47 -20.41
C GLU A 7 24.54 3.74 -21.57
N TRP A 8 25.34 2.71 -21.27
CA TRP A 8 25.96 1.86 -22.28
C TRP A 8 24.91 1.23 -23.20
N TRP A 9 23.83 0.69 -22.62
CA TRP A 9 22.74 0.08 -23.39
C TRP A 9 22.08 1.10 -24.33
N LYS A 10 21.84 2.34 -23.87
CA LYS A 10 21.26 3.43 -24.67
C LYS A 10 22.19 3.83 -25.82
N MET A 11 23.48 4.03 -25.55
CA MET A 11 24.47 4.48 -26.54
C MET A 11 24.89 3.38 -27.53
N SER A 12 24.67 2.10 -27.20
CA SER A 12 25.12 0.99 -28.03
C SER A 12 24.37 0.92 -29.37
N PRO A 13 25.07 1.08 -30.52
CA PRO A 13 24.46 1.04 -31.84
C PRO A 13 24.12 -0.38 -32.32
N THR A 14 24.69 -1.40 -31.66
CA THR A 14 24.49 -2.82 -31.99
C THR A 14 23.14 -3.38 -31.54
N LEU A 15 22.47 -2.70 -30.60
CA LEU A 15 21.13 -3.05 -30.12
C LEU A 15 20.12 -2.10 -30.76
N LEU A 16 19.74 -2.43 -32.01
CA LEU A 16 18.82 -1.65 -32.84
C LEU A 16 17.41 -1.59 -32.25
N SER A 17 16.95 -2.67 -31.61
CA SER A 17 15.67 -2.68 -30.87
C SER A 17 15.91 -2.44 -29.38
N LYS A 18 15.37 -1.34 -28.85
CA LYS A 18 15.37 -1.04 -27.41
C LYS A 18 14.11 -1.60 -26.77
N ASP A 19 13.99 -2.93 -26.78
CA ASP A 19 12.85 -3.61 -26.14
C ASP A 19 13.08 -3.73 -24.63
N TYR A 20 12.14 -3.17 -23.86
CA TYR A 20 12.08 -3.28 -22.41
C TYR A 20 10.63 -3.24 -21.91
N ASN A 21 10.39 -3.83 -20.74
CA ASN A 21 9.10 -3.92 -20.06
C ASN A 21 9.09 -3.05 -18.78
N SER A 22 8.02 -3.15 -17.99
CA SER A 22 7.88 -2.39 -16.75
C SER A 22 8.78 -2.85 -15.59
N GLU A 23 9.37 -4.06 -15.67
CA GLU A 23 10.13 -4.65 -14.57
C GLU A 23 11.34 -3.82 -14.17
N ALA A 24 11.93 -3.09 -15.12
CA ALA A 24 13.05 -2.19 -14.85
C ALA A 24 12.65 -1.07 -13.87
N ILE A 25 11.47 -0.45 -14.07
CA ILE A 25 10.98 0.67 -13.25
C ILE A 25 10.32 0.14 -11.97
N ASP A 26 9.54 -0.93 -12.06
CA ASP A 26 8.90 -1.58 -10.91
C ASP A 26 9.98 -2.11 -9.95
N GLY A 27 11.02 -2.75 -10.48
CA GLY A 27 12.16 -3.23 -9.73
C GLY A 27 13.03 -2.12 -9.14
N ALA A 28 13.24 -1.01 -9.87
CA ALA A 28 13.94 0.16 -9.33
C ALA A 28 13.17 0.79 -8.16
N SER A 29 11.84 0.89 -8.27
CA SER A 29 10.97 1.40 -7.20
C SER A 29 11.00 0.50 -5.97
N LYS A 30 10.92 -0.82 -6.18
CA LYS A 30 11.09 -1.82 -5.12
C LYS A 30 12.43 -1.68 -4.41
N MET A 31 13.53 -1.54 -5.13
CA MET A 31 14.86 -1.52 -4.54
C MET A 31 15.29 -0.15 -4.00
N GLY A 32 14.45 0.88 -4.12
CA GLY A 32 14.81 2.22 -3.62
C GLY A 32 15.73 3.01 -4.55
N PHE A 33 15.90 2.58 -5.81
CA PHE A 33 16.89 3.15 -6.73
C PHE A 33 16.38 4.41 -7.44
N ILE A 34 16.25 5.51 -6.68
CA ILE A 34 15.80 6.82 -7.18
C ILE A 34 16.65 7.30 -8.36
N HIS A 35 17.97 7.09 -8.32
CA HIS A 35 18.87 7.47 -9.41
C HIS A 35 18.59 6.73 -10.72
N VAL A 36 18.11 5.48 -10.65
CA VAL A 36 17.66 4.73 -11.83
C VAL A 36 16.35 5.29 -12.34
N LEU A 37 15.39 5.59 -11.46
CA LEU A 37 14.11 6.22 -11.84
C LEU A 37 14.33 7.57 -12.53
N GLU A 38 15.23 8.38 -11.98
CA GLU A 38 15.60 9.68 -12.55
C GLU A 38 16.32 9.53 -13.90
N TRP A 39 17.20 8.54 -14.04
CA TRP A 39 17.84 8.24 -15.34
C TRP A 39 16.79 7.92 -16.40
N TRP A 40 15.82 7.05 -16.09
CA TRP A 40 14.75 6.70 -17.01
C TRP A 40 13.90 7.92 -17.39
N ARG A 41 13.53 8.76 -16.42
CA ARG A 41 12.80 10.01 -16.66
C ARG A 41 13.54 10.97 -17.60
N ARG A 42 14.87 11.04 -17.52
CA ARG A 42 15.72 11.90 -18.38
C ARG A 42 16.13 11.26 -19.70
N SER A 43 15.89 9.97 -19.87
CA SER A 43 16.43 9.21 -21.01
C SER A 43 15.74 9.49 -22.34
N ASN A 44 14.58 10.18 -22.34
CA ASN A 44 13.64 10.31 -23.46
C ASN A 44 13.06 8.97 -23.95
N LEU A 45 13.23 7.89 -23.17
CA LEU A 45 12.58 6.61 -23.42
C LEU A 45 11.21 6.58 -22.70
N PRO A 46 10.19 5.92 -23.27
CA PRO A 46 8.90 5.74 -22.59
C PRO A 46 9.03 5.14 -21.18
N LEU A 47 8.46 5.79 -20.16
CA LEU A 47 8.48 5.26 -18.80
C LEU A 47 7.40 4.18 -18.65
N LYS A 48 7.78 2.91 -18.77
CA LYS A 48 6.87 1.78 -18.58
C LYS A 48 6.89 1.33 -17.13
N TYR A 49 5.75 1.38 -16.44
CA TYR A 49 5.60 0.96 -15.06
C TYR A 49 4.18 0.48 -14.80
N THR A 50 3.99 -0.25 -13.69
CA THR A 50 2.68 -0.72 -13.25
C THR A 50 2.39 -0.27 -11.83
N GLU A 51 1.21 -0.62 -11.29
CA GLU A 51 0.88 -0.47 -9.88
C GLU A 51 1.95 -1.10 -8.95
N THR A 52 2.65 -2.14 -9.44
CA THR A 52 3.71 -2.83 -8.69
C THR A 52 4.83 -1.88 -8.24
N ALA A 53 5.12 -0.81 -9.00
CA ALA A 53 6.12 0.18 -8.62
C ALA A 53 5.81 0.82 -7.25
N LEU A 54 4.61 1.34 -7.08
CA LEU A 54 4.18 2.02 -5.85
C LEU A 54 3.85 0.99 -4.75
N GLU A 55 3.29 -0.16 -5.12
CA GLU A 55 2.97 -1.23 -4.16
C GLU A 55 4.21 -1.79 -3.48
N GLN A 56 5.28 -2.05 -4.24
CA GLN A 56 6.53 -2.59 -3.71
C GLN A 56 7.35 -1.52 -2.98
N ALA A 57 7.31 -0.27 -3.43
CA ALA A 57 7.91 0.84 -2.67
C ALA A 57 7.23 1.00 -1.30
N SER A 58 5.90 0.91 -1.27
CA SER A 58 5.10 0.99 -0.05
C SER A 58 5.34 -0.20 0.89
N SER A 59 5.39 -1.41 0.34
CA SER A 59 5.71 -2.65 1.08
C SER A 59 7.07 -2.60 1.78
N ARG A 60 8.08 -1.95 1.16
CA ARG A 60 9.43 -1.87 1.72
C ARG A 60 9.70 -0.63 2.57
N GLY A 61 8.73 0.27 2.74
CA GLY A 61 8.96 1.49 3.50
C GLY A 61 9.74 2.57 2.73
N ASN A 62 9.83 2.49 1.40
CA ASN A 62 10.65 3.40 0.59
C ASN A 62 9.96 4.75 0.36
N ILE A 63 9.79 5.54 1.42
CA ILE A 63 9.12 6.86 1.35
C ILE A 63 9.81 7.80 0.36
N SER A 64 11.14 7.78 0.26
CA SER A 64 11.88 8.62 -0.69
C SER A 64 11.54 8.30 -2.16
N VAL A 65 11.21 7.05 -2.48
CA VAL A 65 10.74 6.66 -3.82
C VAL A 65 9.31 7.16 -4.04
N LEU A 66 8.44 7.04 -3.03
CA LEU A 66 7.06 7.54 -3.10
C LEU A 66 7.04 9.07 -3.29
N GLU A 67 7.91 9.80 -2.60
CA GLU A 67 8.11 11.24 -2.82
C GLU A 67 8.62 11.54 -4.22
N TRP A 68 9.57 10.76 -4.75
CA TRP A 68 10.02 10.93 -6.13
C TRP A 68 8.88 10.78 -7.12
N TRP A 69 8.02 9.75 -6.97
CA TRP A 69 6.85 9.56 -7.83
C TRP A 69 5.87 10.72 -7.74
N LYS A 70 5.56 11.18 -6.51
CA LYS A 70 4.68 12.33 -6.28
C LYS A 70 5.24 13.61 -6.92
N HIS A 71 6.54 13.88 -6.78
CA HIS A 71 7.19 15.02 -7.43
C HIS A 71 7.22 14.90 -8.95
N ALA A 72 7.50 13.71 -9.48
CA ALA A 72 7.53 13.46 -10.91
C ALA A 72 6.14 13.63 -11.55
N ASN A 73 5.07 13.32 -10.81
CA ASN A 73 3.70 13.61 -11.21
C ASN A 73 3.39 15.13 -11.20
N ALA A 74 3.89 15.88 -10.20
CA ALA A 74 3.59 17.30 -9.99
C ALA A 74 4.43 18.30 -10.82
N GLN A 75 5.66 17.95 -11.22
CA GLN A 75 6.61 18.87 -11.88
C GLN A 75 6.30 19.21 -13.36
N GLN A 76 5.02 19.29 -13.73
CA GLN A 76 4.60 19.73 -15.06
C GLN A 76 4.55 21.25 -15.23
N ASP A 77 4.48 22.04 -14.16
CA ASP A 77 4.13 23.46 -14.27
C ASP A 77 5.30 24.40 -14.64
N PHE A 78 6.53 23.90 -14.86
CA PHE A 78 7.71 24.77 -15.04
C PHE A 78 8.48 24.62 -16.36
N CYS A 79 7.95 23.91 -17.37
CA CYS A 79 8.62 23.73 -18.66
C CYS A 79 8.02 24.55 -19.82
N HIS A 80 7.30 25.66 -19.55
CA HIS A 80 6.80 26.54 -20.62
C HIS A 80 6.83 28.04 -20.27
N THR A 81 7.97 28.59 -19.86
CA THR A 81 8.07 30.07 -19.86
C THR A 81 9.36 30.67 -20.40
N LEU A 82 10.27 29.88 -20.96
CA LEU A 82 11.43 30.43 -21.64
C LEU A 82 11.71 29.61 -22.90
N GLU A 83 11.70 30.32 -24.03
CA GLU A 83 12.12 29.94 -25.39
C GLU A 83 11.07 29.29 -26.30
N CYS A 84 10.34 30.16 -27.00
CA CYS A 84 10.22 30.11 -28.47
C CYS A 84 9.99 31.54 -28.97
N GLU A 85 11.04 32.36 -28.98
CA GLU A 85 11.11 33.46 -29.94
C GLU A 85 11.12 32.82 -31.32
N ILE A 86 10.01 32.94 -32.04
CA ILE A 86 9.89 32.52 -33.43
C ILE A 86 10.78 33.45 -34.26
N PRO A 87 11.84 32.98 -34.95
CA PRO A 87 12.49 33.80 -35.95
C PRO A 87 11.55 33.88 -37.14
N SER A 88 11.09 35.09 -37.44
CA SER A 88 10.41 35.43 -38.69
C SER A 88 11.24 34.93 -39.89
N ARG A 89 10.68 34.02 -40.70
CA ARG A 89 11.21 33.73 -42.03
C ARG A 89 10.07 33.48 -43.01
N ASP A 90 10.09 34.30 -44.05
CA ASP A 90 9.33 34.12 -45.28
C ASP A 90 9.72 32.82 -46.01
N GLU A 91 8.80 32.42 -46.90
CA GLU A 91 8.90 31.43 -47.98
C GLU A 91 8.47 29.98 -47.72
N LYS A 92 7.20 29.74 -48.10
CA LYS A 92 6.63 28.68 -48.96
C LYS A 92 7.38 27.35 -49.12
N ASP A 93 6.56 26.31 -49.08
CA ASP A 93 6.77 24.91 -49.51
C ASP A 93 7.30 23.93 -48.45
N SER A 94 6.37 23.26 -47.75
CA SER A 94 6.29 21.79 -47.76
C SER A 94 5.18 21.28 -46.83
N ALA A 95 4.32 20.44 -47.40
CA ALA A 95 3.31 19.70 -46.67
C ALA A 95 3.96 18.52 -45.94
N TYR A 96 4.32 18.73 -44.68
CA TYR A 96 4.59 17.63 -43.75
C TYR A 96 3.67 17.82 -42.55
N THR A 97 2.57 17.05 -42.53
CA THR A 97 1.75 16.83 -41.35
C THR A 97 2.63 16.14 -40.31
N TYR A 98 3.11 16.91 -39.33
CA TYR A 98 3.81 16.39 -38.17
C TYR A 98 2.80 15.60 -37.34
N ASP A 99 2.88 14.26 -37.42
CA ASP A 99 2.10 13.37 -36.58
C ASP A 99 2.48 13.70 -35.13
N SER A 100 1.50 14.23 -34.41
CA SER A 100 1.68 14.76 -33.07
C SER A 100 1.81 13.56 -32.13
N VAL A 101 3.04 13.10 -31.93
CA VAL A 101 3.35 12.13 -30.87
C VAL A 101 2.98 12.80 -29.55
N GLU A 102 1.83 12.42 -29.00
CA GLU A 102 1.42 12.79 -27.65
C GLU A 102 2.49 12.29 -26.68
N VAL A 103 3.46 13.15 -26.38
CA VAL A 103 4.37 12.96 -25.25
C VAL A 103 3.47 12.78 -24.03
N GLN A 104 3.55 11.63 -23.36
CA GLN A 104 2.90 11.38 -22.07
C GLN A 104 3.43 12.42 -21.07
N ARG A 105 2.79 13.60 -21.05
CA ARG A 105 3.24 14.76 -20.29
C ARG A 105 2.90 14.62 -18.80
N THR A 106 1.96 13.74 -18.46
CA THR A 106 1.64 13.35 -17.08
C THR A 106 2.15 11.95 -16.79
N LEU A 107 2.86 11.78 -15.66
CA LEU A 107 3.15 10.46 -15.11
C LEU A 107 2.01 10.07 -14.18
N PRO A 108 1.00 9.29 -14.63
CA PRO A 108 -0.12 8.90 -13.78
C PRO A 108 0.37 8.12 -12.57
N LEU A 109 -0.06 8.52 -11.38
CA LEU A 109 0.20 7.74 -10.17
C LEU A 109 -0.73 6.51 -10.19
N LEU A 110 -0.14 5.34 -10.02
CA LEU A 110 -0.83 4.06 -9.99
C LEU A 110 -0.74 3.46 -8.57
N PRO A 111 -1.47 4.01 -7.58
CA PRO A 111 -1.32 3.59 -6.19
C PRO A 111 -1.73 2.12 -5.97
N GLY A 112 -2.61 1.54 -6.80
CA GLY A 112 -3.02 0.13 -6.67
C GLY A 112 -3.39 -0.23 -5.24
N LYS A 113 -2.83 -1.33 -4.73
CA LYS A 113 -2.99 -1.81 -3.35
C LYS A 113 -1.88 -1.33 -2.40
N SER A 114 -1.20 -0.23 -2.72
CA SER A 114 -0.03 0.26 -1.96
C SER A 114 -0.26 0.42 -0.46
N LEU A 115 -1.45 0.88 -0.08
CA LEU A 115 -1.79 1.04 1.33
C LEU A 115 -1.96 -0.31 2.04
N LEU A 116 -2.50 -1.31 1.36
CA LEU A 116 -2.63 -2.67 1.89
C LEU A 116 -1.27 -3.36 1.99
N THR A 117 -0.41 -3.22 0.97
CA THR A 117 0.94 -3.82 1.00
C THR A 117 1.81 -3.18 2.08
N ALA A 118 1.65 -1.87 2.35
CA ALA A 118 2.29 -1.20 3.48
C ALA A 118 1.80 -1.76 4.83
N ALA A 119 0.49 -1.93 4.99
CA ALA A 119 -0.09 -2.54 6.19
C ALA A 119 0.39 -3.98 6.40
N GLN A 120 0.48 -4.76 5.32
CA GLN A 120 0.93 -6.16 5.32
C GLN A 120 2.41 -6.33 5.70
N ASN A 121 3.22 -5.29 5.58
CA ASN A 121 4.67 -5.35 5.86
C ASN A 121 5.08 -4.45 7.03
N ASN A 122 4.13 -4.11 7.91
CA ASN A 122 4.33 -3.25 9.08
C ASN A 122 5.01 -1.91 8.75
N GLN A 123 4.46 -1.15 7.80
CA GLN A 123 5.02 0.15 7.37
C GLN A 123 4.16 1.35 7.82
N PRO A 124 4.05 1.64 9.14
CA PRO A 124 3.19 2.72 9.64
C PRO A 124 3.55 4.11 9.09
N LEU A 125 4.83 4.39 8.88
CA LEU A 125 5.27 5.68 8.30
C LEU A 125 4.78 5.87 6.86
N VAL A 126 4.68 4.79 6.08
CA VAL A 126 4.13 4.82 4.72
C VAL A 126 2.62 5.11 4.76
N LEU A 127 1.88 4.59 5.74
CA LEU A 127 0.45 4.91 5.91
C LEU A 127 0.27 6.41 6.16
N ARG A 128 1.08 7.01 7.03
CA ARG A 128 1.07 8.46 7.28
C ARG A 128 1.43 9.24 6.03
N TRP A 129 2.42 8.77 5.27
CA TRP A 129 2.79 9.40 4.01
C TRP A 129 1.63 9.40 3.03
N TRP A 130 0.98 8.26 2.82
CA TRP A 130 -0.17 8.14 1.93
C TRP A 130 -1.34 9.05 2.33
N ASP A 131 -1.69 9.11 3.62
CA ASP A 131 -2.76 9.98 4.11
C ASP A 131 -2.43 11.48 3.89
N ASN A 132 -1.17 11.87 4.16
CA ASN A 132 -0.68 13.24 3.94
C ASN A 132 -0.47 13.59 2.46
N SER A 133 -0.35 12.59 1.58
CA SER A 133 -0.06 12.79 0.16
C SER A 133 -1.24 13.41 -0.61
N ARG A 134 -2.47 13.31 -0.07
CA ARG A 134 -3.74 13.66 -0.73
C ARG A 134 -4.00 12.90 -2.04
N ILE A 135 -3.27 11.82 -2.28
CA ILE A 135 -3.53 10.91 -3.40
C ILE A 135 -4.77 10.07 -3.04
N LEU A 136 -5.71 9.94 -3.98
CA LEU A 136 -6.87 9.06 -3.80
C LEU A 136 -6.41 7.60 -3.87
N ILE A 137 -6.69 6.83 -2.82
CA ILE A 137 -6.31 5.43 -2.71
C ILE A 137 -7.56 4.59 -2.48
N SER A 138 -7.65 3.46 -3.19
CA SER A 138 -8.69 2.45 -3.00
C SER A 138 -8.40 1.55 -1.79
N HIS A 139 -9.41 0.81 -1.32
CA HIS A 139 -9.28 -0.23 -0.30
C HIS A 139 -8.82 0.21 1.10
N SER A 140 -8.98 1.49 1.46
CA SER A 140 -8.60 1.98 2.79
C SER A 140 -9.33 1.26 3.93
N GLU A 141 -10.55 0.76 3.69
CA GLU A 141 -11.33 0.01 4.69
C GLU A 141 -10.71 -1.33 5.10
N ALA A 142 -9.85 -1.92 4.27
CA ALA A 142 -9.25 -3.23 4.53
C ALA A 142 -7.94 -3.17 5.34
N VAL A 143 -7.38 -1.97 5.58
CA VAL A 143 -6.11 -1.79 6.30
C VAL A 143 -6.14 -2.40 7.70
N ALA A 144 -7.20 -2.15 8.47
CA ALA A 144 -7.35 -2.68 9.82
C ALA A 144 -7.42 -4.21 9.83
N LYS A 145 -8.06 -4.81 8.82
CA LYS A 145 -8.15 -6.26 8.65
C LYS A 145 -6.80 -6.87 8.35
N ILE A 146 -6.06 -6.35 7.38
CA ILE A 146 -4.71 -6.82 7.03
C ILE A 146 -3.75 -6.69 8.22
N ALA A 147 -3.76 -5.54 8.90
CA ALA A 147 -2.94 -5.32 10.09
C ALA A 147 -3.27 -6.35 11.20
N SER A 148 -4.55 -6.67 11.37
CA SER A 148 -5.00 -7.65 12.36
C SER A 148 -4.61 -9.08 11.99
N GLU A 149 -4.72 -9.44 10.71
CA GLU A 149 -4.29 -10.75 10.18
C GLU A 149 -2.79 -10.99 10.34
N HIS A 150 -1.97 -9.95 10.22
CA HIS A 150 -0.51 -10.06 10.31
C HIS A 150 0.08 -9.75 11.70
N GLY A 151 -0.74 -9.30 12.66
CA GLY A 151 -0.31 -9.09 14.04
C GLY A 151 0.32 -7.74 14.33
N TYR A 152 0.11 -6.73 13.48
CA TYR A 152 0.79 -5.43 13.56
C TYR A 152 -0.03 -4.38 14.30
N VAL A 153 0.22 -4.27 15.60
CA VAL A 153 -0.39 -3.24 16.47
C VAL A 153 0.04 -1.83 16.07
N ASP A 154 1.29 -1.61 15.64
CA ASP A 154 1.80 -0.29 15.23
C ASP A 154 1.02 0.28 14.04
N VAL A 155 0.62 -0.59 13.11
CA VAL A 155 -0.23 -0.24 11.97
C VAL A 155 -1.64 0.10 12.43
N LEU A 156 -2.21 -0.67 13.37
CA LEU A 156 -3.54 -0.38 13.94
C LEU A 156 -3.56 0.95 14.71
N ASP A 157 -2.54 1.22 15.53
CA ASP A 157 -2.40 2.50 16.24
C ASP A 157 -2.29 3.66 15.24
N THR A 158 -1.39 3.55 14.27
CA THR A 158 -1.24 4.59 13.22
C THR A 158 -2.54 4.78 12.44
N TRP A 159 -3.25 3.70 12.09
CA TRP A 159 -4.49 3.80 11.35
C TRP A 159 -5.63 4.41 12.18
N LEU A 160 -5.69 4.10 13.48
CA LEU A 160 -6.60 4.72 14.42
C LEU A 160 -6.29 6.21 14.59
N GLU A 161 -5.01 6.60 14.67
CA GLU A 161 -4.62 8.02 14.73
C GLU A 161 -5.06 8.80 13.48
N LEU A 162 -4.91 8.21 12.30
CA LEU A 162 -5.25 8.88 11.03
C LEU A 162 -6.76 8.97 10.79
N LYS A 163 -7.52 7.92 11.14
CA LYS A 163 -8.97 7.87 10.86
C LYS A 163 -9.83 8.28 12.04
N GLY A 164 -9.34 8.14 13.27
CA GLY A 164 -10.09 8.43 14.49
C GLY A 164 -11.44 7.72 14.51
N GLU A 165 -12.51 8.49 14.68
CA GLU A 165 -13.89 7.98 14.68
C GLU A 165 -14.32 7.35 13.35
N LYS A 166 -13.68 7.73 12.23
CA LYS A 166 -13.98 7.21 10.89
C LYS A 166 -13.38 5.84 10.62
N LEU A 167 -12.67 5.22 11.58
CA LEU A 167 -12.13 3.87 11.45
C LEU A 167 -13.26 2.87 11.14
N SER A 168 -13.24 2.24 9.96
CA SER A 168 -14.20 1.20 9.60
C SER A 168 -13.59 -0.19 9.80
N PHE A 169 -14.39 -1.13 10.33
CA PHE A 169 -14.05 -2.55 10.42
C PHE A 169 -15.34 -3.38 10.41
N ASP A 170 -15.24 -4.63 9.99
CA ASP A 170 -16.37 -5.57 9.95
C ASP A 170 -16.42 -6.47 11.20
N SER A 171 -17.50 -7.25 11.35
CA SER A 171 -17.66 -8.20 12.46
C SER A 171 -16.71 -9.40 12.40
N LYS A 172 -15.88 -9.50 11.36
CA LYS A 172 -14.91 -10.58 11.13
C LYS A 172 -13.49 -10.18 11.49
N ILE A 173 -13.29 -8.96 11.99
CA ILE A 173 -11.98 -8.37 12.28
C ILE A 173 -11.14 -9.21 13.27
N LEU A 174 -11.79 -10.00 14.14
CA LEU A 174 -11.13 -10.86 15.13
C LEU A 174 -10.77 -12.25 14.62
N ILE A 175 -11.24 -12.66 13.43
CA ILE A 175 -10.97 -13.99 12.86
C ILE A 175 -9.48 -14.12 12.51
N GLY A 176 -8.96 -13.17 11.73
CA GLY A 176 -7.56 -13.12 11.32
C GLY A 176 -6.56 -13.23 12.48
N PRO A 177 -6.62 -12.36 13.49
CA PRO A 177 -5.71 -12.43 14.63
C PRO A 177 -5.90 -13.70 15.46
N THR A 178 -7.10 -14.28 15.51
CA THR A 178 -7.33 -15.57 16.18
C THR A 178 -6.64 -16.71 15.44
N LYS A 179 -6.89 -16.83 14.13
CA LYS A 179 -6.32 -17.87 13.25
C LYS A 179 -4.79 -17.82 13.19
N ASN A 180 -4.23 -16.62 13.26
CA ASN A 180 -2.78 -16.40 13.17
C ASN A 180 -2.09 -16.24 14.52
N GLY A 181 -2.77 -16.44 15.65
CA GLY A 181 -2.07 -16.47 16.94
C GLY A 181 -1.73 -15.11 17.56
N HIS A 182 -2.38 -14.03 17.13
CA HIS A 182 -2.02 -12.65 17.46
C HIS A 182 -2.76 -12.12 18.70
N VAL A 183 -2.37 -12.62 19.88
CA VAL A 183 -2.93 -12.20 21.17
C VAL A 183 -2.80 -10.70 21.41
N ASN A 184 -1.69 -10.09 20.98
CA ASN A 184 -1.45 -8.65 21.07
C ASN A 184 -2.52 -7.82 20.32
N VAL A 185 -2.92 -8.27 19.12
CA VAL A 185 -3.98 -7.63 18.33
C VAL A 185 -5.35 -7.86 18.97
N LEU A 186 -5.64 -9.06 19.47
CA LEU A 186 -6.88 -9.33 20.20
C LEU A 186 -7.01 -8.42 21.43
N GLN A 187 -5.91 -8.24 22.17
CA GLN A 187 -5.83 -7.33 23.29
C GLN A 187 -6.00 -5.86 22.86
N TRP A 188 -5.45 -5.47 21.72
CA TRP A 188 -5.65 -4.13 21.14
C TRP A 188 -7.12 -3.85 20.85
N TRP A 189 -7.83 -4.79 20.20
CA TRP A 189 -9.25 -4.65 19.89
C TRP A 189 -10.12 -4.64 21.15
N LYS A 190 -9.74 -5.38 22.20
CA LYS A 190 -10.40 -5.33 23.52
C LYS A 190 -10.20 -3.97 24.21
N ASN A 191 -9.01 -3.41 24.14
CA ASN A 191 -8.74 -2.08 24.70
C ASN A 191 -9.52 -1.01 23.93
N PHE A 192 -9.55 -1.13 22.60
CA PHE A 192 -10.35 -0.29 21.72
C PHE A 192 -11.86 -0.40 22.04
N SER A 193 -12.39 -1.61 22.25
CA SER A 193 -13.83 -1.78 22.54
C SER A 193 -14.26 -1.07 23.83
N ARG A 194 -13.36 -1.08 24.83
CA ARG A 194 -13.57 -0.48 26.15
C ARG A 194 -13.21 0.99 26.24
N GLY A 195 -12.66 1.58 25.19
CA GLY A 195 -12.15 2.96 25.21
C GLY A 195 -10.99 3.17 26.19
N ILE A 196 -10.18 2.12 26.42
CA ILE A 196 -8.97 2.22 27.25
C ILE A 196 -7.95 3.12 26.55
N ASP A 197 -7.10 3.81 27.32
CA ASP A 197 -6.06 4.73 26.84
C ASP A 197 -6.59 5.94 26.05
N GLY A 198 -7.81 6.40 26.35
CA GLY A 198 -8.43 7.55 25.68
C GLY A 198 -8.91 7.25 24.25
N ARG A 199 -8.98 5.97 23.86
CA ARG A 199 -9.50 5.52 22.57
C ARG A 199 -11.02 5.70 22.49
N PRO A 200 -11.59 5.87 21.29
CA PRO A 200 -13.04 5.87 21.13
C PRO A 200 -13.59 4.49 21.53
N SER A 201 -14.55 4.44 22.45
CA SER A 201 -15.23 3.20 22.81
C SER A 201 -16.24 2.83 21.73
N ARG A 202 -15.95 1.74 21.00
CA ARG A 202 -16.82 1.20 19.95
C ARG A 202 -16.96 -0.30 20.09
N LYS A 203 -18.19 -0.80 19.99
CA LYS A 203 -18.46 -2.24 20.10
C LYS A 203 -17.70 -3.01 19.03
N VAL A 204 -16.84 -3.93 19.46
CA VAL A 204 -16.18 -4.90 18.59
C VAL A 204 -16.97 -6.18 18.68
N GLU A 205 -17.69 -6.49 17.62
CA GLU A 205 -18.62 -7.62 17.57
C GLU A 205 -17.95 -8.88 17.00
N TYR A 206 -18.38 -10.04 17.49
CA TYR A 206 -17.93 -11.34 17.00
C TYR A 206 -19.01 -12.40 17.15
N LYS A 207 -18.89 -13.52 16.42
CA LYS A 207 -19.74 -14.70 16.59
C LYS A 207 -18.90 -15.84 17.16
N THR A 208 -19.51 -16.65 18.02
CA THR A 208 -18.80 -17.77 18.65
C THR A 208 -18.38 -18.82 17.62
N CYS A 209 -19.22 -19.12 16.63
CA CYS A 209 -18.85 -20.03 15.53
C CYS A 209 -17.64 -19.54 14.73
N ASP A 210 -17.60 -18.25 14.35
CA ASP A 210 -16.52 -17.70 13.53
C ASP A 210 -15.16 -17.74 14.26
N ILE A 211 -15.17 -17.56 15.59
CA ILE A 211 -13.98 -17.64 16.42
C ILE A 211 -13.56 -19.09 16.67
N GLU A 212 -14.50 -20.00 16.84
CA GLU A 212 -14.21 -21.42 17.03
C GLU A 212 -13.61 -22.04 15.76
N GLU A 213 -14.20 -21.79 14.59
CA GLU A 213 -13.64 -22.16 13.29
C GLU A 213 -12.20 -21.62 13.16
N ALA A 214 -11.98 -20.34 13.49
CA ALA A 214 -10.65 -19.73 13.45
C ALA A 214 -9.63 -20.39 14.42
N LEU A 215 -10.09 -20.89 15.56
CA LEU A 215 -9.25 -21.60 16.54
C LEU A 215 -8.87 -23.00 16.08
N GLU A 216 -9.75 -23.69 15.34
CA GLU A 216 -9.48 -24.97 14.70
C GLU A 216 -8.52 -24.83 13.52
N ASP A 217 -8.74 -23.80 12.71
CA ASP A 217 -7.93 -23.41 11.56
C ASP A 217 -6.57 -22.79 11.91
N CYS A 218 -6.20 -22.75 13.19
CA CYS A 218 -5.00 -22.07 13.65
C CYS A 218 -3.76 -22.64 12.97
N ILE A 219 -3.15 -21.85 12.09
CA ILE A 219 -2.05 -22.30 11.20
C ILE A 219 -0.73 -22.44 11.98
N ARG A 220 -0.61 -21.79 13.15
CA ARG A 220 0.64 -21.69 13.91
C ARG A 220 0.83 -22.85 14.90
N ASN A 221 2.07 -22.99 15.39
CA ASN A 221 2.50 -23.96 16.41
C ASN A 221 1.49 -24.06 17.58
N GLU A 222 1.27 -25.29 18.07
CA GLU A 222 0.41 -25.64 19.21
C GLU A 222 0.52 -24.68 20.41
N LYS A 223 1.73 -24.23 20.75
CA LYS A 223 1.93 -23.26 21.84
C LYS A 223 1.18 -21.96 21.59
N ILE A 224 1.28 -21.39 20.39
CA ILE A 224 0.64 -20.12 20.03
C ILE A 224 -0.88 -20.29 19.99
N ALA A 225 -1.34 -21.43 19.46
CA ALA A 225 -2.77 -21.78 19.47
C ALA A 225 -3.31 -21.86 20.92
N SER A 226 -2.52 -22.42 21.84
CA SER A 226 -2.89 -22.53 23.26
C SER A 226 -3.02 -21.15 23.93
N GLU A 227 -2.12 -20.21 23.62
CA GLU A 227 -2.16 -18.84 24.16
C GLU A 227 -3.42 -18.09 23.71
N VAL A 228 -3.80 -18.20 22.44
CA VAL A 228 -5.03 -17.57 21.92
C VAL A 228 -6.28 -18.22 22.52
N ARG A 229 -6.31 -19.55 22.69
CA ARG A 229 -7.43 -20.25 23.37
C ARG A 229 -7.59 -19.80 24.82
N ILE A 230 -6.48 -19.68 25.56
CA ILE A 230 -6.48 -19.18 26.94
C ILE A 230 -7.01 -17.74 26.96
N TRP A 231 -6.54 -16.89 26.05
CA TRP A 231 -7.01 -15.50 25.97
C TRP A 231 -8.52 -15.43 25.73
N TRP A 232 -9.05 -16.19 24.76
CA TRP A 232 -10.49 -16.21 24.50
C TRP A 232 -11.31 -16.72 25.68
N THR A 233 -10.83 -17.76 26.36
CA THR A 233 -11.47 -18.31 27.57
C THR A 233 -11.53 -17.27 28.69
N GLN A 234 -10.44 -16.56 28.93
CA GLN A 234 -10.37 -15.46 29.92
C GLN A 234 -11.28 -14.28 29.57
N ASN A 235 -11.62 -14.12 28.29
CA ASN A 235 -12.49 -13.06 27.78
C ASN A 235 -13.92 -13.52 27.50
N GLY A 236 -14.34 -14.66 28.08
CA GLY A 236 -15.74 -15.08 28.08
C GLY A 236 -16.19 -15.89 26.86
N LEU A 237 -15.27 -16.41 26.04
CA LEU A 237 -15.61 -17.43 25.06
C LEU A 237 -15.97 -18.73 25.79
N ASN A 238 -17.20 -19.21 25.58
CA ASN A 238 -17.66 -20.50 26.07
C ASN A 238 -18.01 -21.39 24.87
N LEU A 239 -17.27 -22.48 24.70
CA LEU A 239 -17.43 -23.42 23.59
C LEU A 239 -18.51 -24.49 23.85
N GLY A 240 -19.00 -24.61 25.09
CA GLY A 240 -20.03 -25.59 25.48
C GLY A 240 -21.48 -25.11 25.34
N LEU A 241 -21.72 -24.03 24.57
CA LEU A 241 -23.05 -23.42 24.45
C LEU A 241 -23.97 -24.21 23.51
N GLN A 242 -25.29 -24.02 23.64
CA GLN A 242 -26.27 -24.63 22.73
C GLN A 242 -26.17 -24.01 21.32
N ALA A 243 -26.49 -24.78 20.28
CA ALA A 243 -26.34 -24.36 18.87
C ALA A 243 -26.97 -22.99 18.51
N ARG A 244 -28.01 -22.54 19.22
CA ARG A 244 -28.64 -21.22 19.02
C ARG A 244 -27.78 -20.04 19.48
N GLU A 245 -26.87 -20.26 20.43
CA GLU A 245 -25.98 -19.23 20.97
C GLU A 245 -24.68 -19.09 20.16
N TRP A 246 -24.41 -20.03 19.24
CA TRP A 246 -23.21 -20.05 18.40
C TRP A 246 -23.22 -18.98 17.32
N THR A 247 -24.40 -18.73 16.73
CA THR A 247 -24.58 -17.73 15.65
C THR A 247 -24.92 -16.34 16.16
N ARG A 248 -25.12 -16.19 17.48
CA ARG A 248 -25.46 -14.91 18.10
C ARG A 248 -24.23 -14.01 18.16
N THR A 249 -24.41 -12.77 17.72
CA THR A 249 -23.40 -11.72 17.85
C THR A 249 -23.16 -11.37 19.32
N LYS A 250 -21.89 -11.35 19.72
CA LYS A 250 -21.37 -10.95 21.04
C LYS A 250 -20.44 -9.75 20.88
N VAL A 251 -20.13 -9.06 21.97
CA VAL A 251 -19.22 -7.90 22.01
C VAL A 251 -18.04 -8.22 22.93
N LEU A 252 -16.84 -7.81 22.52
CA LEU A 252 -15.57 -7.99 23.22
C LEU A 252 -15.36 -7.03 24.41
#